data_AF-A0A2W5N1N4-F1
#
_entry.id   AF-A0A2W5N1N4-F1
#
_cell.length_a   1.000
_cell.length_b   1.000
_cell.length_c   1.000
_cell.angle_alpha   90.00
_cell.angle_beta   90.00
_cell.angle_gamma   90.00
#
_symmetry.space_group_name_H-M   'P 1'
#
loop_
_entity.id
_entity.type
_entity.pdbx_description
1 polymer ?
#
loop_
_entity_poly.entity_id
_entity_poly.type
_entity_poly.pdbx_seq_one_letter_code
_entity_poly.pdbx_strand_id
1 'polypeptide(L)'
;ALLDLDSGAILPFPRLVSLKNKAIEVIAGEVPAARMGPLLGATAKGDIRHLVPRADAVARMGEGGMPALLLFPRFGSGPAERPVGQGEVFMRLTQASTNYVALGEPAFAALTRFVAQVPARAIDFPSGEAAIALVDRLWSEIG
;
A
#
# COMPACT_ATOMS: atom_id res chain seq x y z
N ALA A 1 0.49 -4.85 4.12
CA ALA A 1 1.65 -5.71 4.40
C ALA A 1 1.80 -5.84 5.91
N LEU A 2 2.61 -6.78 6.39
CA LEU A 2 2.90 -6.95 7.82
C LEU A 2 4.38 -6.63 8.06
N LEU A 3 4.69 -5.96 9.16
CA LEU A 3 6.07 -5.75 9.61
C LEU A 3 6.43 -6.87 10.58
N ASP A 4 7.47 -7.62 10.26
CA ASP A 4 8.08 -8.56 11.18
C ASP A 4 8.87 -7.79 12.25
N LEU A 5 8.50 -7.98 13.52
CA LEU A 5 9.03 -7.16 14.63
C LEU A 5 10.49 -7.46 14.96
N ASP A 6 10.98 -8.63 14.59
CA ASP A 6 12.34 -9.08 14.91
C ASP A 6 13.29 -8.72 13.78
N SER A 7 13.01 -9.19 12.57
CA SER A 7 13.85 -9.01 11.38
C SER A 7 13.71 -7.63 10.74
N GLY A 8 12.56 -6.96 10.91
CA GLY A 8 12.22 -5.75 10.17
C GLY A 8 11.80 -5.98 8.71
N ALA A 9 11.67 -7.25 8.28
CA ALA A 9 11.17 -7.59 6.97
C ALA A 9 9.67 -7.24 6.82
N ILE A 10 9.27 -6.93 5.59
CA ILE A 10 7.87 -6.75 5.23
C ILE A 10 7.34 -8.04 4.60
N LEU A 11 6.34 -8.64 5.24
CA LEU A 11 5.62 -9.79 4.71
C LEU A 11 4.42 -9.33 3.86
N PRO A 12 4.26 -9.88 2.64
CA PRO A 12 3.08 -9.64 1.83
C PRO A 12 1.80 -10.06 2.57
N PHE A 13 0.74 -9.28 2.39
CA PHE A 13 -0.60 -9.63 2.90
C PHE A 13 -1.63 -9.47 1.78
N PRO A 14 -1.58 -10.35 0.76
CA PRO A 14 -2.49 -10.29 -0.38
C PRO A 14 -3.93 -10.55 0.11
N ARG A 15 -4.83 -9.62 -0.21
CA ARG A 15 -6.24 -9.68 0.17
C ARG A 15 -7.11 -9.15 -0.94
N LEU A 16 -8.42 -9.41 -0.86
CA LEU A 16 -9.38 -8.78 -1.74
C LEU A 16 -9.30 -7.25 -1.61
N VAL A 17 -9.26 -6.56 -2.73
CA VAL A 17 -9.32 -5.10 -2.79
C VAL A 17 -10.75 -4.71 -3.17
N SER A 18 -11.44 -3.98 -2.29
CA SER A 18 -12.78 -3.47 -2.57
C SER A 18 -12.70 -2.26 -3.51
N LEU A 19 -13.26 -2.42 -4.70
CA LEU A 19 -13.42 -1.38 -5.70
C LEU A 19 -14.85 -0.82 -5.62
N LYS A 20 -15.01 0.47 -5.97
CA LYS A 20 -16.30 1.15 -5.97
C LYS A 20 -16.49 2.02 -7.21
N ASN A 21 -17.72 2.07 -7.70
CA ASN A 21 -18.15 3.00 -8.76
C ASN A 21 -17.15 2.99 -9.95
N LYS A 22 -16.66 4.16 -10.36
CA LYS A 22 -15.71 4.32 -11.48
C LYS A 22 -14.44 3.49 -11.36
N ALA A 23 -13.97 3.15 -10.16
CA ALA A 23 -12.79 2.30 -9.99
C ALA A 23 -13.03 0.86 -10.47
N ILE A 24 -14.29 0.39 -10.49
CA ILE A 24 -14.63 -0.94 -11.01
C ILE A 24 -14.35 -0.99 -12.50
N GLU A 25 -14.83 0.00 -13.26
CA GLU A 25 -14.65 0.09 -14.71
C GLU A 25 -13.17 0.23 -15.07
N VAL A 26 -12.47 1.16 -14.41
CA VAL A 26 -11.03 1.39 -14.63
C VAL A 26 -10.24 0.10 -14.44
N ILE A 27 -10.40 -0.58 -13.30
CA ILE A 27 -9.62 -1.79 -13.04
C ILE A 27 -10.08 -2.96 -13.91
N ALA A 28 -11.37 -3.09 -14.22
CA ALA A 28 -11.86 -4.15 -15.10
C ALA A 28 -11.25 -4.07 -16.52
N GLY A 29 -10.88 -2.87 -16.99
CA GLY A 29 -10.16 -2.69 -18.25
C GLY A 29 -8.69 -3.12 -18.22
N GLU A 30 -8.09 -3.19 -17.02
CA GLU A 30 -6.65 -3.41 -16.83
C GLU A 30 -6.30 -4.84 -16.37
N VAL A 31 -7.29 -5.65 -15.98
CA VAL A 31 -7.05 -7.00 -15.45
C VAL A 31 -7.90 -8.08 -16.14
N PRO A 32 -7.43 -9.34 -16.18
CA PRO A 32 -8.25 -10.46 -16.68
C PRO A 32 -9.59 -10.57 -15.96
N ALA A 33 -10.70 -10.88 -16.65
CA ALA A 33 -12.02 -10.94 -16.03
C ALA A 33 -12.12 -11.86 -14.80
N ALA A 34 -11.36 -12.97 -14.77
CA ALA A 34 -11.30 -13.91 -13.64
C ALA A 34 -10.76 -13.28 -12.33
N ARG A 35 -10.08 -12.14 -12.43
CA ARG A 35 -9.61 -11.33 -11.30
C ARG A 35 -10.70 -10.54 -10.61
N MET A 36 -11.84 -10.38 -11.26
CA MET A 36 -12.89 -9.49 -10.82
C MET A 36 -14.01 -10.35 -10.23
N GLY A 37 -14.16 -10.32 -8.91
CA GLY A 37 -15.18 -11.07 -8.17
C GLY A 37 -16.62 -10.66 -8.51
N PRO A 38 -17.65 -11.17 -7.81
CA PRO A 38 -19.04 -10.80 -8.10
C PRO A 38 -19.28 -9.30 -7.90
N LEU A 39 -20.14 -8.72 -8.74
CA LEU A 39 -20.62 -7.35 -8.60
C LEU A 39 -21.76 -7.32 -7.59
N LEU A 40 -21.64 -6.47 -6.57
CA LEU A 40 -22.69 -6.13 -5.62
C LEU A 40 -23.23 -4.76 -6.01
N GLY A 41 -24.31 -4.74 -6.79
CA GLY A 41 -24.92 -3.51 -7.27
C GLY A 41 -25.79 -2.82 -6.23
N ALA A 42 -25.98 -1.50 -6.39
CA ALA A 42 -26.94 -0.68 -5.64
C ALA A 42 -26.86 -0.80 -4.11
N THR A 43 -25.66 -0.97 -3.56
CA THR A 43 -25.48 -0.93 -2.10
C THR A 43 -25.59 0.50 -1.57
N ALA A 44 -25.77 0.66 -0.26
CA ALA A 44 -25.73 1.98 0.39
C ALA A 44 -24.42 2.76 0.15
N LYS A 45 -23.37 2.11 -0.40
CA LYS A 45 -22.07 2.71 -0.73
C LYS A 45 -21.81 2.77 -2.25
N GLY A 46 -22.85 2.59 -3.07
CA GLY A 46 -22.76 2.46 -4.53
C GLY A 46 -22.50 1.03 -4.99
N ASP A 47 -22.02 0.86 -6.22
CA ASP A 47 -21.63 -0.45 -6.73
C ASP A 47 -20.29 -0.87 -6.15
N ILE A 48 -20.20 -2.13 -5.71
CA ILE A 48 -18.99 -2.70 -5.10
C ILE A 48 -18.58 -3.95 -5.84
N ARG A 49 -17.29 -4.09 -6.13
CA ARG A 49 -16.69 -5.32 -6.66
C ARG A 49 -15.36 -5.57 -5.98
N HIS A 50 -14.97 -6.84 -5.84
CA HIS A 50 -13.67 -7.18 -5.26
C HIS A 50 -12.69 -7.58 -6.35
N LEU A 51 -11.48 -7.01 -6.30
CA LEU A 51 -10.34 -7.51 -7.05
C LEU A 51 -9.70 -8.65 -6.24
N VAL A 52 -9.74 -9.86 -6.80
CA VAL A 52 -9.11 -11.07 -6.26
C VAL A 52 -7.60 -10.94 -6.36
N PRO A 53 -6.75 -11.25 -5.36
CA PRO A 53 -5.30 -11.16 -5.48
C PRO A 53 -4.71 -12.19 -6.46
N ARG A 54 -3.43 -12.04 -6.84
CA ARG A 54 -2.83 -12.95 -7.87
C ARG A 54 -2.48 -14.26 -7.20
N ALA A 55 -2.65 -15.38 -7.92
CA ALA A 55 -2.39 -16.70 -7.34
C ALA A 55 -0.92 -16.84 -6.92
N ASP A 56 0.01 -16.31 -7.71
CA ASP A 56 1.43 -16.23 -7.37
C ASP A 56 1.68 -15.33 -6.15
N ALA A 57 1.02 -14.18 -6.04
CA ALA A 57 1.13 -13.33 -4.86
C ALA A 57 0.64 -14.01 -3.58
N VAL A 58 -0.40 -14.84 -3.66
CA VAL A 58 -0.88 -15.66 -2.54
C VAL A 58 0.11 -16.78 -2.23
N ALA A 59 0.59 -17.51 -3.24
CA ALA A 59 1.56 -18.60 -3.05
C ALA A 59 2.86 -18.11 -2.39
N ARG A 60 3.29 -16.88 -2.72
CA ARG A 60 4.51 -16.25 -2.21
C ARG A 60 4.27 -15.37 -0.97
N MET A 61 3.14 -15.51 -0.28
CA MET A 61 2.82 -14.63 0.87
C MET A 61 3.78 -14.78 2.04
N GLY A 62 4.50 -15.90 2.14
CA GLY A 62 5.56 -16.13 3.13
C GLY A 62 6.92 -15.57 2.73
N GLU A 63 7.08 -15.07 1.49
CA GLU A 63 8.33 -14.52 0.99
C GLU A 63 8.40 -13.02 1.32
N GLY A 64 8.94 -12.71 2.49
CA GLY A 64 9.20 -11.35 2.93
C GLY A 64 10.39 -10.69 2.22
N GLY A 65 10.48 -9.38 2.31
CA GLY A 65 11.62 -8.61 1.80
C GLY A 65 11.92 -7.39 2.67
N MET A 66 13.16 -6.91 2.63
CA MET A 66 13.53 -5.69 3.34
C MET A 66 12.94 -4.46 2.64
N PRO A 67 12.30 -3.55 3.38
CA PRO A 67 11.70 -2.35 2.81
C PRO A 67 12.79 -1.37 2.34
N ALA A 68 12.65 -0.87 1.11
CA ALA A 68 13.57 0.12 0.54
C ALA A 68 12.96 1.53 0.48
N LEU A 69 11.62 1.65 0.46
CA LEU A 69 10.90 2.92 0.31
C LEU A 69 9.50 2.83 0.90
N LEU A 70 9.07 3.88 1.61
CA LEU A 70 7.68 4.08 2.02
C LEU A 70 7.06 5.27 1.28
N LEU A 71 5.95 5.02 0.58
CA LEU A 71 5.22 6.04 -0.17
C LEU A 71 3.88 6.39 0.50
N PHE A 72 3.58 7.68 0.58
CA PHE A 72 2.27 8.21 0.96
C PHE A 72 1.58 8.79 -0.28
N PRO A 73 0.83 7.98 -1.04
CA PRO A 73 0.21 8.39 -2.29
C PRO A 73 -1.06 9.23 -2.07
N ARG A 74 -1.26 10.22 -2.94
CA ARG A 74 -2.50 11.01 -3.03
C ARG A 74 -2.90 11.19 -4.50
N PHE A 75 -4.06 10.64 -4.83
CA PHE A 75 -4.65 10.78 -6.15
C PHE A 75 -5.48 12.08 -6.26
N GLY A 76 -5.52 12.66 -7.47
CA GLY A 76 -6.44 13.74 -7.82
C GLY A 76 -5.86 15.15 -7.75
N SER A 77 -4.53 15.26 -7.71
CA SER A 77 -3.81 16.55 -7.69
C SER A 77 -2.67 16.55 -8.69
N GLY A 78 -2.14 17.75 -8.96
CA GLY A 78 -0.93 17.90 -9.75
C GLY A 78 0.24 17.10 -9.16
N PRO A 79 1.23 16.72 -10.00
CA PRO A 79 2.38 15.96 -9.58
C PRO A 79 3.18 16.74 -8.53
N ALA A 80 3.40 16.12 -7.38
CA ALA A 80 4.29 16.65 -6.35
C ALA A 80 4.96 15.52 -5.58
N GLU A 81 6.20 15.76 -5.17
CA GLU A 81 6.97 14.87 -4.31
C GLU A 81 7.48 15.68 -3.13
N ARG A 82 7.31 15.16 -1.91
CA ARG A 82 7.76 15.81 -0.68
C ARG A 82 8.41 14.80 0.26
N PRO A 83 9.52 15.16 0.95
CA PRO A 83 10.03 14.33 2.03
C PRO A 83 9.00 14.27 3.18
N VAL A 84 8.99 13.17 3.91
CA VAL A 84 8.17 12.99 5.11
C VAL A 84 9.10 12.73 6.28
N GLY A 85 9.01 13.56 7.32
CA GLY A 85 9.90 13.46 8.47
C GLY A 85 9.62 12.20 9.30
N GLN A 86 10.65 11.62 9.93
CA GLN A 86 10.55 10.36 10.67
C GLN A 86 9.42 10.34 11.72
N GLY A 87 9.27 11.44 12.49
CA GLY A 87 8.20 11.55 13.49
C GLY A 87 6.80 11.55 12.87
N GLU A 88 6.63 12.17 11.70
CA GLU A 88 5.38 12.14 10.96
C GLU A 88 5.10 10.74 10.40
N VAL A 89 6.13 10.07 9.83
CA VAL A 89 6.01 8.69 9.38
C VAL A 89 5.57 7.78 10.52
N PHE A 90 6.21 7.89 11.68
CA PHE A 90 5.89 7.11 12.88
C PHE A 90 4.42 7.30 13.26
N MET A 91 3.95 8.54 13.37
CA MET A 91 2.55 8.84 13.71
C MET A 91 1.56 8.29 12.68
N ARG A 92 1.88 8.37 11.38
CA ARG A 92 0.99 7.82 10.33
C ARG A 92 0.94 6.28 10.39
N LEU A 93 2.07 5.61 10.63
CA LEU A 93 2.13 4.16 10.72
C LEU A 93 1.39 3.63 11.97
N THR A 94 1.47 4.32 13.11
CA THR A 94 0.70 3.94 14.29
C THR A 94 -0.81 4.08 14.05
N GLN A 95 -1.25 5.16 13.40
CA GLN A 95 -2.66 5.35 13.02
C GLN A 95 -3.17 4.31 12.01
N ALA A 96 -2.29 3.83 11.13
CA ALA A 96 -2.61 2.79 10.14
C ALA A 96 -2.57 1.36 10.72
N SER A 97 -2.08 1.18 11.94
CA SER A 97 -1.84 -0.13 12.57
C SER A 97 -2.82 -0.39 13.70
N THR A 98 -3.84 -1.21 13.45
CA THR A 98 -4.89 -1.51 14.44
C THR A 98 -4.39 -2.26 15.67
N ASN A 99 -3.26 -2.95 15.57
CA ASN A 99 -2.66 -3.76 16.62
C ASN A 99 -1.49 -3.08 17.34
N TYR A 100 -1.13 -1.84 16.99
CA TYR A 100 0.03 -1.14 17.58
C TYR A 100 -0.04 -1.08 19.11
N VAL A 101 -1.18 -0.64 19.65
CA VAL A 101 -1.40 -0.52 21.10
C VAL A 101 -1.33 -1.88 21.80
N ALA A 102 -1.90 -2.92 21.18
CA ALA A 102 -1.89 -4.27 21.74
C ALA A 102 -0.49 -4.90 21.75
N LEU A 103 0.35 -4.56 20.77
CA LEU A 103 1.74 -5.03 20.68
C LEU A 103 2.68 -4.25 21.60
N GLY A 104 2.38 -2.99 21.94
CA GLY A 104 3.12 -2.20 22.93
C GLY A 104 4.58 -1.90 22.54
N GLU A 105 5.49 -2.07 23.49
CA GLU A 105 6.93 -1.77 23.33
C GLU A 105 7.57 -2.44 22.10
N PRO A 106 7.35 -3.74 21.81
CA PRO A 106 7.83 -4.37 20.58
C PRO A 106 7.48 -3.60 19.29
N ALA A 107 6.24 -3.11 19.17
CA ALA A 107 5.82 -2.35 18.00
C ALA A 107 6.46 -0.95 17.97
N PHE A 108 6.63 -0.30 19.12
CA PHE A 108 7.36 0.96 19.22
C PHE A 108 8.81 0.80 18.73
N ALA A 109 9.51 -0.23 19.21
CA ALA A 109 10.89 -0.50 18.83
C ALA A 109 11.01 -0.83 17.32
N ALA A 110 10.13 -1.68 16.80
CA ALA A 110 10.14 -2.05 15.39
C ALA A 110 9.84 -0.86 14.47
N LEU A 111 8.82 -0.04 14.77
CA LEU A 111 8.52 1.16 13.99
C LEU A 111 9.63 2.21 14.10
N THR A 112 10.26 2.37 15.26
CA THR A 112 11.40 3.29 15.43
C THR A 112 12.56 2.89 14.53
N ARG A 113 12.92 1.59 14.49
CA ARG A 113 13.94 1.09 13.55
C ARG A 113 13.54 1.30 12.10
N PHE A 114 12.28 0.99 11.76
CA PHE A 114 11.76 1.15 10.40
C PHE A 114 11.89 2.60 9.92
N VAL A 115 11.40 3.58 10.68
CA VAL A 115 11.43 5.00 10.23
C VAL A 115 12.83 5.60 10.20
N ALA A 116 13.77 5.02 10.95
CA ALA A 116 15.17 5.43 10.91
C ALA A 116 15.90 4.94 9.64
N GLN A 117 15.48 3.80 9.08
CA GLN A 117 16.20 3.11 8.01
C GLN A 117 15.52 3.22 6.64
N VAL A 118 14.19 3.37 6.60
CA VAL A 118 13.42 3.36 5.36
C VAL A 118 13.08 4.80 4.96
N PRO A 119 13.57 5.29 3.82
CA PRO A 119 13.21 6.62 3.33
C PRO A 119 11.71 6.68 3.03
N ALA A 120 11.10 7.84 3.29
CA ALA A 120 9.69 8.07 3.04
C ALA A 120 9.44 9.31 2.18
N ARG A 121 8.48 9.20 1.26
CA ARG A 121 8.04 10.28 0.36
C ARG A 121 6.52 10.37 0.32
N ALA A 122 5.99 11.57 0.33
CA ALA A 122 4.61 11.83 -0.06
C ALA A 122 4.58 12.16 -1.55
N ILE A 123 3.68 11.49 -2.27
CA ILE A 123 3.56 11.63 -3.71
C ILE A 123 2.13 11.98 -4.08
N ASP A 124 1.98 12.99 -4.92
CA ASP A 124 0.72 13.47 -5.45
C ASP A 124 0.69 13.18 -6.95
N PHE A 125 -0.43 12.69 -7.50
CA PHE A 125 -0.52 12.34 -8.92
C PHE A 125 -1.94 12.50 -9.49
N PRO A 126 -2.08 12.90 -10.77
CA PRO A 126 -3.37 13.16 -11.39
C PRO A 126 -3.99 11.93 -12.07
N SER A 127 -3.19 10.93 -12.45
CA SER A 127 -3.64 9.73 -13.16
C SER A 127 -2.90 8.47 -12.68
N GLY A 128 -3.41 7.30 -13.09
CA GLY A 128 -2.75 6.02 -12.84
C GLY A 128 -1.40 5.92 -13.56
N GLU A 129 -1.29 6.39 -14.81
CA GLU A 129 0.00 6.35 -15.53
C GLU A 129 1.03 7.26 -14.85
N ALA A 130 0.62 8.45 -14.41
CA ALA A 130 1.48 9.36 -13.67
C ALA A 130 1.94 8.76 -12.34
N ALA A 131 1.07 8.01 -11.65
CA ALA A 131 1.43 7.29 -10.44
C ALA A 131 2.50 6.22 -10.69
N ILE A 132 2.31 5.39 -11.73
CA ILE A 132 3.24 4.33 -12.11
C ILE A 132 4.61 4.92 -12.47
N ALA A 133 4.64 5.92 -13.36
CA ALA A 133 5.88 6.57 -13.78
C ALA A 133 6.64 7.19 -12.60
N LEU A 134 5.91 7.76 -11.63
CA LEU A 134 6.50 8.34 -10.42
C LEU A 134 7.10 7.27 -9.50
N VAL A 135 6.40 6.15 -9.30
CA VAL A 135 6.88 5.03 -8.49
C VAL A 135 8.11 4.38 -9.14
N ASP A 136 8.09 4.14 -10.44
CA ASP A 136 9.21 3.53 -11.17
C ASP A 136 10.46 4.39 -11.10
N ARG A 137 10.32 5.72 -11.30
CA ARG A 137 11.42 6.67 -11.14
C ARG A 137 12.01 6.59 -9.73
N LEU A 138 11.17 6.72 -8.69
CA LEU A 138 11.62 6.68 -7.30
C LEU A 138 12.27 5.35 -6.94
N TRP A 139 11.78 4.24 -7.49
CA TRP A 139 12.38 2.93 -7.29
C TRP A 139 13.78 2.84 -7.91
N SER A 140 13.96 3.38 -9.11
CA SER A 140 15.26 3.39 -9.81
C SER A 140 16.33 4.22 -9.09
N GLU A 141 15.95 5.22 -8.30
CA GLU A 141 16.88 6.07 -7.54
C GLU A 141 17.42 5.39 -6.27
N ILE A 142 16.79 4.31 -5.82
CA ILE A 142 17.15 3.57 -4.60
C ILE A 142 18.01 2.34 -4.94
N GLY A 143 18.09 1.97 -6.23
CA GLY A 143 18.88 0.85 -6.76
C GLY A 143 20.33 1.23 -7.07
#